data_AF-A0A7J3WDF5-F1
#
_entry.id   AF-A0A7J3WDF5-F1
#
_cell.length_a   1.000
_cell.length_b   1.000
_cell.length_c   1.000
_cell.angle_alpha   90.00
_cell.angle_beta   90.00
_cell.angle_gamma   90.00
#
_symmetry.space_group_name_H-M   'P 1'
#
loop_
_entity.id
_entity.type
_entity.pdbx_description
1 polymer ?
#
loop_
_entity_poly.entity_id
_entity_poly.type
_entity_poly.pdbx_seq_one_letter_code
_entity_poly.pdbx_strand_id
1 'polypeptide(L)' 'MKAKNYRRPEGMTYARVEYIHGPPPSRITKYNAGVYRSDYTHELLLVPETDLQIRDVAIESARIAVNKYLTEKLND' A
#
# COMPACT_ATOMS: atom_id res chain seq x y z
N MET A 1 14.96 7.25 7.81
CA MET A 1 13.92 8.01 8.55
C MET A 1 12.86 7.09 9.14
N LYS A 2 12.41 7.36 10.37
CA LYS A 2 11.44 6.52 11.10
C LYS A 2 9.99 6.85 10.71
N ALA A 3 9.11 5.84 10.69
CA ALA A 3 7.70 6.02 10.31
C ALA A 3 6.95 7.00 11.22
N LYS A 4 7.31 7.06 12.51
CA LYS A 4 6.71 7.98 13.49
C LYS A 4 6.80 9.46 13.11
N ASN A 5 7.75 9.83 12.25
CA ASN A 5 7.94 11.21 11.79
C ASN A 5 6.93 11.64 10.72
N TYR A 6 6.25 10.68 10.06
CA TYR A 6 5.37 10.93 8.91
C TYR A 6 4.00 10.27 9.07
N ARG A 7 3.70 9.63 10.21
CA ARG A 7 2.47 8.88 10.39
C ARG A 7 1.25 9.80 10.46
N ARG A 8 1.40 10.98 11.06
CA ARG A 8 0.31 11.95 11.19
C ARG A 8 0.25 12.81 9.93
N PRO A 9 -0.94 13.02 9.34
CA PRO A 9 -1.11 14.02 8.30
C PRO A 9 -0.95 15.40 8.94
N GLU A 10 0.16 16.08 8.63
CA GLU A 10 0.48 17.40 9.14
C GLU A 10 0.70 18.37 7.97
N GLY A 11 0.11 19.57 8.08
CA GLY A 11 0.24 20.63 7.07
C GLY A 11 -0.60 20.43 5.81
N MET A 12 -0.27 21.21 4.78
CA MET A 12 -0.96 21.19 3.49
C MET A 12 -0.51 20.02 2.61
N THR A 13 -1.41 19.50 1.78
CA THR A 13 -1.11 18.41 0.85
C THR A 13 -0.05 18.82 -0.18
N TYR A 14 1.05 18.06 -0.25
CA TYR A 14 2.16 18.30 -1.16
C TYR A 14 2.17 17.26 -2.30
N ALA A 15 1.25 17.42 -3.27
CA ALA A 15 1.03 16.44 -4.34
C ALA A 15 0.95 17.02 -5.76
N ARG A 16 1.08 18.35 -5.92
CA ARG A 16 0.97 19.02 -7.22
C ARG A 16 2.23 18.84 -8.06
N VAL A 17 2.15 17.97 -9.07
CA VAL A 17 3.29 17.55 -9.89
C VAL A 17 3.87 18.70 -10.71
N GLU A 18 3.04 19.68 -11.08
CA GLU A 18 3.44 20.88 -11.82
C GLU A 18 4.38 21.82 -11.04
N TYR A 19 4.36 21.74 -9.70
CA TYR A 19 5.21 22.57 -8.83
C TYR A 19 6.33 21.77 -8.12
N ILE A 20 6.27 20.44 -8.15
CA ILE A 20 7.15 19.55 -7.40
C ILE A 20 8.07 18.81 -8.36
N HIS A 21 9.34 19.22 -8.41
CA HIS A 21 10.34 18.59 -9.27
C HIS A 21 11.13 17.50 -8.52
N GLY A 22 11.31 16.36 -9.19
CA GLY A 22 12.10 15.24 -8.68
C GLY A 22 11.52 14.51 -7.45
N PRO A 23 10.20 14.23 -7.37
CA PRO A 23 9.71 13.36 -6.31
C PRO A 23 10.34 11.97 -6.45
N PRO A 24 10.77 11.33 -5.35
CA PRO A 24 11.24 9.95 -5.40
C PRO A 24 10.18 9.04 -6.04
N PRO A 25 10.57 8.09 -6.90
CA PRO A 25 9.63 7.14 -7.47
C PRO A 25 9.03 6.26 -6.36
N SER A 26 7.79 5.84 -6.55
CA SER A 26 7.14 4.89 -5.64
C SER A 26 7.91 3.57 -5.63
N ARG A 27 8.14 3.02 -4.43
CA ARG A 27 8.68 1.65 -4.28
C ARG A 27 7.66 0.55 -4.56
N ILE A 28 6.36 0.90 -4.65
CA ILE A 28 5.32 -0.07 -4.92
C ILE A 28 5.44 -0.52 -6.37
N THR A 29 5.67 -1.81 -6.57
CA THR A 29 5.93 -2.37 -7.90
C THR A 29 4.66 -2.89 -8.57
N LYS A 30 3.71 -3.40 -7.78
CA LYS A 30 2.46 -4.02 -8.25
C LYS A 30 1.32 -3.63 -7.33
N TYR A 31 0.18 -3.29 -7.92
CA TYR A 31 -1.05 -2.98 -7.18
C TYR A 31 -2.02 -4.17 -7.13
N ASN A 32 -1.97 -5.04 -8.14
CA ASN A 32 -2.79 -6.25 -8.23
C ASN A 32 -1.90 -7.48 -8.13
N ALA A 33 -2.42 -8.54 -7.51
CA ALA A 33 -1.74 -9.83 -7.37
C ALA A 33 -2.75 -10.98 -7.40
N GLY A 34 -2.27 -12.19 -7.72
CA GLY A 34 -3.14 -13.36 -7.89
C GLY A 34 -3.92 -13.32 -9.21
N VAL A 35 -5.00 -14.10 -9.26
CA VAL A 35 -5.90 -14.20 -10.41
C VAL A 35 -7.27 -13.71 -9.99
N TYR A 36 -7.81 -12.73 -10.70
CA TYR A 36 -9.21 -12.34 -10.54
C TYR A 36 -10.11 -13.40 -11.16
N ARG A 37 -11.14 -13.82 -10.44
CA ARG A 37 -12.19 -14.70 -10.95
C ARG A 37 -13.56 -14.09 -10.66
N SER A 38 -14.47 -14.19 -11.62
CA SER A 38 -15.82 -13.64 -11.50
C SER A 38 -16.74 -14.44 -10.56
N ASP A 39 -16.31 -15.62 -10.12
CA ASP A 39 -17.05 -16.51 -9.22
C ASP A 39 -16.69 -16.32 -7.73
N TYR A 40 -15.81 -15.36 -7.40
CA TYR A 40 -15.57 -14.99 -6.01
C TYR A 40 -16.86 -14.43 -5.38
N THR A 41 -17.26 -15.02 -4.26
CA THR A 41 -18.52 -14.69 -3.55
C THR A 41 -18.32 -13.72 -2.39
N HIS A 42 -17.08 -13.48 -1.96
CA HIS A 42 -16.75 -12.68 -0.80
C HIS A 42 -15.65 -11.68 -1.12
N GLU A 43 -15.75 -10.51 -0.50
CA GLU A 43 -14.73 -9.48 -0.51
C GLU A 43 -14.24 -9.23 0.91
N LEU A 44 -12.93 -9.12 1.10
CA LEU A 44 -12.32 -8.75 2.37
C LEU A 44 -11.57 -7.44 2.22
N LEU A 45 -11.96 -6.45 3.03
CA LEU A 45 -11.36 -5.11 3.03
C LEU A 45 -10.58 -4.89 4.33
N LEU A 46 -9.36 -4.35 4.19
CA LEU A 46 -8.58 -3.84 5.33
C LEU A 46 -8.85 -2.34 5.46
N VAL A 47 -9.63 -1.97 6.47
CA VAL A 47 -10.06 -0.58 6.71
C VAL A 47 -9.22 0.04 7.84
N PRO A 48 -8.67 1.26 7.67
CA PRO A 48 -7.98 1.95 8.75
C PRO A 48 -8.97 2.44 9.82
N GLU A 49 -8.62 2.27 11.10
CA GLU A 49 -9.44 2.74 12.23
C GLU A 49 -9.18 4.22 12.58
N THR A 50 -8.10 4.80 12.05
CA THR A 50 -7.67 6.17 12.35
C THR A 50 -7.07 6.82 11.11
N ASP A 51 -7.08 8.14 11.06
CA ASP A 51 -6.39 8.87 9.99
C ASP A 51 -4.87 8.75 10.13
N LEU A 52 -4.22 8.34 9.04
CA LEU A 52 -2.76 8.25 8.98
C LEU A 52 -2.25 8.40 7.54
N GLN A 53 -0.98 8.79 7.43
CA GLN A 53 -0.22 8.65 6.20
C GLN A 53 0.63 7.37 6.25
N ILE A 54 0.53 6.56 5.19
CA ILE A 54 1.27 5.30 5.04
C ILE A 54 2.34 5.49 3.96
N ARG A 55 3.58 5.15 4.27
CA ARG A 55 4.70 5.27 3.32
C ARG A 55 4.71 4.11 2.32
N ASP A 56 5.21 4.38 1.13
CA ASP A 56 5.45 3.42 0.05
C ASP A 56 6.16 2.13 0.53
N VAL A 57 7.21 2.26 1.35
CA VAL A 57 7.96 1.13 1.92
C VAL A 57 7.05 0.22 2.75
N ALA A 58 6.13 0.80 3.53
CA ALA A 58 5.25 0.03 4.40
C ALA A 58 4.18 -0.71 3.58
N ILE A 59 3.63 -0.06 2.54
CA ILE A 59 2.66 -0.68 1.64
C ILE A 59 3.31 -1.83 0.86
N GLU A 60 4.49 -1.62 0.29
CA GLU A 60 5.19 -2.69 -0.45
C GLU A 60 5.59 -3.85 0.47
N SER A 61 6.02 -3.57 1.70
CA SER A 61 6.32 -4.62 2.68
C SER A 61 5.08 -5.44 3.05
N ALA A 62 3.94 -4.78 3.29
CA ALA A 62 2.67 -5.45 3.54
C ALA A 62 2.23 -6.29 2.35
N ARG A 63 2.34 -5.74 1.13
CA ARG A 63 2.02 -6.43 -0.12
C ARG A 63 2.85 -7.71 -0.28
N ILE A 64 4.15 -7.67 -0.02
CA ILE A 64 5.04 -8.86 -0.09
C ILE A 64 4.63 -9.89 0.96
N ALA A 65 4.44 -9.47 2.22
CA ALA A 65 4.10 -10.36 3.31
C ALA A 65 2.76 -11.08 3.09
N VAL A 66 1.71 -10.34 2.70
CA VAL A 66 0.39 -10.90 2.41
C VAL A 66 0.45 -11.85 1.22
N ASN A 67 1.09 -11.44 0.12
CA ASN A 67 1.21 -12.31 -1.05
C ASN A 67 1.96 -13.59 -0.75
N LYS A 68 3.07 -13.52 0.00
CA LYS A 68 3.81 -14.71 0.42
C LYS A 68 2.90 -15.65 1.23
N TYR A 69 2.19 -15.12 2.23
CA TYR A 69 1.31 -15.91 3.06
C TYR A 69 0.17 -16.56 2.26
N LEU A 70 -0.51 -15.80 1.40
CA LEU A 70 -1.59 -16.34 0.56
C LEU A 70 -1.07 -17.38 -0.44
N THR A 71 0.10 -17.15 -1.03
CA THR A 71 0.75 -18.12 -1.94
C THR A 71 1.05 -19.43 -1.21
N GLU A 72 1.61 -19.37 0.01
CA GLU A 72 1.92 -20.56 0.82
C GLU A 72 0.68 -21.33 1.31
N LYS A 73 -0.47 -20.65 1.45
CA LYS A 73 -1.70 -21.24 2.00
C LYS A 73 -2.71 -21.67 0.97
N LEU A 74 -2.73 -21.03 -0.19
CA LEU A 74 -3.76 -21.21 -1.21
C LEU A 74 -3.24 -21.85 -2.50
N ASN A 75 -1.92 -21.93 -2.69
CA ASN A 75 -1.38 -22.77 -3.76
C ASN A 75 -1.34 -24.22 -3.26
N ASP A 76 -1.98 -25.10 -4.03
CA ASP A 76 -1.56 -26.50 -4.15
C ASP A 76 -0.22 -26.58 -4.89
#